data_AF-A0A450TNZ6-F1
#
_entry.id   AF-A0A450TNZ6-F1
#
_cell.length_a   1.000
_cell.length_b   1.000
_cell.length_c   1.000
_cell.angle_alpha   90.00
_cell.angle_beta   90.00
_cell.angle_gamma   90.00
#
_symmetry.space_group_name_H-M   'P 1'
#
loop_
_entity.id
_entity.type
_entity.pdbx_description
1 polymer ?
#
loop_
_entity_poly.entity_id
_entity_poly.type
_entity_poly.pdbx_seq_one_letter_code
_entity_poly.pdbx_strand_id
1 'polypeptide(L)'
;MLKDAPEDLDPIVYYLVLTYRYDEPTLEKIIREVRPGEEGKMMSQFAQDIERRVRESALREGMQQGMQQGEHKKAVEMARTLVSKGIATDVISEASGLSEEEIQRLSAIH
;
A
#
# COMPACT_ATOMS: atom_id res chain seq x y z
N MET A 1 24.99 6.94 24.63
CA MET A 1 24.40 7.88 23.66
C MET A 1 22.87 7.78 23.54
N LEU A 2 22.16 7.07 24.44
CA LEU A 2 20.69 7.07 24.49
C LEU A 2 20.12 7.49 25.87
N LYS A 3 20.98 7.84 26.83
CA LYS A 3 20.56 8.26 28.19
C LYS A 3 19.81 9.60 28.22
N ASP A 4 19.92 10.38 27.15
CA ASP A 4 19.30 11.70 27.00
C ASP A 4 18.26 11.72 25.86
N ALA A 5 17.74 10.54 25.48
CA ALA A 5 16.75 10.43 24.40
C ALA A 5 15.43 11.15 24.78
N PRO A 6 14.77 11.82 23.82
CA PRO A 6 13.52 12.55 24.07
C PRO A 6 12.43 11.64 24.64
N GLU A 7 11.43 12.25 25.29
CA GLU A 7 10.33 11.54 25.96
C GLU A 7 9.53 10.61 25.03
N ASP A 8 9.61 10.79 23.72
CA ASP A 8 8.97 9.92 22.74
C ASP A 8 10.00 8.99 22.09
N LEU A 9 10.12 7.78 22.65
CA LEU A 9 11.04 6.74 22.19
C LEU A 9 10.47 5.89 21.05
N ASP A 10 9.16 5.96 20.83
CA ASP A 10 8.46 5.12 19.85
C ASP A 10 8.97 5.37 18.42
N PRO A 11 9.23 6.63 17.96
CA PRO A 11 9.81 6.89 16.64
C PRO A 11 11.23 6.33 16.48
N ILE A 12 12.04 6.33 17.54
CA ILE A 12 13.43 5.85 17.51
C ILE A 12 13.45 4.33 17.44
N VAL A 13 12.65 3.66 18.27
CA VAL A 13 12.50 2.20 18.22
C VAL A 13 11.98 1.75 16.86
N TYR A 14 11.00 2.48 16.30
CA TYR A 14 10.48 2.23 14.95
C TYR A 14 11.54 2.35 13.85
N TYR A 15 12.38 3.39 13.91
CA TYR A 15 13.50 3.54 13.00
C TYR A 15 14.52 2.40 13.13
N LEU A 16 14.87 2.00 14.35
CA LEU A 16 15.83 0.91 14.59
C LEU A 16 15.34 -0.43 14.02
N VAL A 17 14.05 -0.76 14.18
CA VAL A 17 13.48 -2.01 13.65
C VAL A 17 13.42 -1.99 12.13
N LEU A 18 12.86 -0.94 11.53
CA LEU A 18 12.64 -0.92 10.08
C LEU A 18 13.91 -0.72 9.27
N THR A 19 14.84 0.10 9.78
CA THR A 19 16.05 0.46 9.04
C THR A 19 17.20 -0.51 9.32
N TYR A 20 17.35 -0.99 10.56
CA TYR A 20 18.50 -1.79 10.97
C TYR A 20 18.17 -3.25 11.31
N ARG A 21 16.88 -3.64 11.33
CA ARG A 21 16.42 -5.02 11.57
C ARG A 21 17.01 -5.65 12.83
N TYR A 22 17.10 -4.87 13.90
CA TYR A 22 17.48 -5.41 15.20
C TYR A 22 16.50 -6.50 15.63
N ASP A 23 17.04 -7.58 16.20
CA ASP A 23 16.24 -8.65 16.78
C ASP A 23 15.61 -8.22 18.10
N GLU A 24 14.58 -8.97 18.51
CA GLU A 24 13.82 -8.71 19.74
C GLU A 24 14.72 -8.62 20.99
N PRO A 25 15.71 -9.52 21.23
CA PRO A 25 16.60 -9.40 22.39
C PRO A 25 17.44 -8.12 22.39
N THR A 26 17.92 -7.68 21.22
CA THR A 26 18.71 -6.44 21.12
C THR A 26 17.83 -5.22 21.40
N LEU A 27 16.60 -5.20 20.88
CA LEU A 27 15.64 -4.14 21.14
C LEU A 27 15.26 -4.08 22.62
N GLU A 28 14.99 -5.22 23.25
CA GLU A 28 14.69 -5.29 24.68
C GLU A 28 15.85 -4.73 25.52
N LYS A 29 17.09 -5.08 25.17
CA LYS A 29 18.28 -4.55 25.84
C LYS A 29 18.38 -3.03 25.70
N ILE A 30 18.18 -2.50 24.49
CA ILE A 30 18.20 -1.06 24.22
C ILE A 30 17.11 -0.36 25.03
N ILE A 31 15.87 -0.87 25.00
CA ILE A 31 14.75 -0.29 25.75
C ILE A 31 15.05 -0.32 27.24
N ARG A 32 15.58 -1.42 27.77
CA ARG A 32 15.98 -1.52 29.19
C ARG A 32 17.04 -0.50 29.59
N GLU A 33 18.01 -0.24 28.72
CA GLU A 33 19.06 0.75 28.97
C GLU A 33 18.53 2.19 28.98
N VAL A 34 17.44 2.46 28.26
CA VAL A 34 16.84 3.80 28.13
C VAL A 34 15.69 4.02 29.11
N ARG A 35 14.82 3.02 29.28
CA ARG A 35 13.64 3.00 30.16
C ARG A 35 13.49 1.63 30.83
N PRO A 36 14.25 1.39 31.91
CA PRO A 36 14.19 0.13 32.62
C PRO A 36 12.79 -0.11 33.20
N GLY A 37 12.23 -1.31 32.97
CA GLY A 37 10.94 -1.73 33.50
C GLY A 37 9.73 -1.42 32.59
N GLU A 38 9.93 -0.73 31.46
CA GLU A 38 8.87 -0.47 30.47
C GLU A 38 8.95 -1.38 29.24
N GLU A 39 9.88 -2.33 29.18
CA GLU A 39 10.22 -3.12 28.00
C GLU A 39 9.00 -3.81 27.40
N GLY A 40 8.26 -4.57 28.21
CA GLY A 40 7.08 -5.29 27.74
C GLY A 40 5.96 -4.38 27.23
N LYS A 41 5.75 -3.24 27.89
CA LYS A 41 4.74 -2.24 27.50
C LYS A 41 5.12 -1.60 26.17
N MET A 42 6.36 -1.15 26.05
CA MET A 42 6.88 -0.52 24.83
C MET A 42 6.89 -1.48 23.65
N MET A 43 7.36 -2.72 23.84
CA MET A 43 7.35 -3.75 22.79
C MET A 43 5.93 -4.11 22.34
N SER A 44 4.96 -4.17 23.27
CA SER A 44 3.56 -4.43 22.93
C SER A 44 2.94 -3.28 22.13
N GLN A 45 3.15 -2.03 22.57
CA GLN A 45 2.67 -0.85 21.87
C GLN A 45 3.26 -0.77 20.45
N PHE A 46 4.57 -1.03 20.36
CA PHE A 46 5.29 -1.06 19.11
C PHE A 46 4.72 -2.08 18.10
N ALA A 47 4.46 -3.31 18.57
CA ALA A 47 3.86 -4.35 17.73
C ALA A 47 2.47 -3.94 17.23
N GLN A 48 1.63 -3.37 18.10
CA GLN A 48 0.29 -2.89 17.74
C GLN A 48 0.34 -1.76 16.71
N ASP A 49 1.29 -0.84 16.82
CA ASP A 49 1.43 0.29 15.91
C ASP A 49 1.96 -0.13 14.54
N ILE A 50 2.90 -1.09 14.49
CA ILE A 50 3.28 -1.72 13.22
C ILE A 50 2.07 -2.39 12.58
N GLU A 51 1.35 -3.24 13.32
CA GLU A 51 0.20 -3.99 12.80
C GLU A 51 -0.85 -3.04 12.22
N ARG A 52 -1.18 -1.96 12.95
CA ARG A 52 -2.12 -0.94 12.53
C ARG A 52 -1.68 -0.28 11.23
N ARG A 53 -0.43 0.22 11.17
CA ARG A 53 0.10 0.89 9.97
C ARG A 53 0.15 -0.03 8.76
N VAL A 54 0.60 -1.27 8.94
CA VAL A 54 0.63 -2.27 7.87
C VAL A 54 -0.78 -2.56 7.36
N ARG A 55 -1.74 -2.73 8.26
CA ARG A 55 -3.15 -2.96 7.91
C ARG A 55 -3.74 -1.77 7.15
N GLU A 56 -3.53 -0.55 7.64
CA GLU A 56 -4.03 0.68 6.99
C GLU A 56 -3.46 0.85 5.58
N SER A 57 -2.14 0.67 5.42
CA SER A 57 -1.48 0.73 4.11
C SER A 57 -2.01 -0.34 3.16
N ALA A 58 -2.09 -1.59 3.62
CA ALA A 58 -2.59 -2.70 2.80
C ALA A 58 -4.04 -2.49 2.35
N LEU A 59 -4.92 -2.01 3.24
CA LEU A 59 -6.30 -1.69 2.90
C LEU A 59 -6.39 -0.55 1.89
N ARG A 60 -5.56 0.49 2.04
CA ARG A 60 -5.53 1.63 1.13
C ARG A 60 -5.05 1.23 -0.27
N GLU A 61 -3.96 0.49 -0.34
CA GLU A 61 -3.42 -0.03 -1.60
C GLU A 61 -4.42 -0.97 -2.27
N GLY A 62 -5.03 -1.89 -1.51
CA GLY A 62 -6.04 -2.81 -2.03
C GLY A 62 -7.27 -2.09 -2.56
N MET A 63 -7.75 -1.06 -1.87
CA MET A 63 -8.88 -0.23 -2.34
C MET A 63 -8.52 0.54 -3.61
N GLN A 64 -7.34 1.15 -3.66
CA GLN A 64 -6.88 1.89 -4.84
C GLN A 64 -6.72 0.97 -6.07
N GLN A 65 -6.09 -0.18 -5.89
CA GLN A 65 -5.94 -1.18 -6.94
C GLN A 65 -7.30 -1.71 -7.39
N GLY A 66 -8.20 -2.02 -6.45
CA GLY A 66 -9.55 -2.50 -6.77
C GLY A 66 -10.36 -1.48 -7.56
N MET A 67 -10.27 -0.20 -7.21
CA MET A 67 -10.95 0.88 -7.94
C MET A 67 -10.41 1.04 -9.36
N GLN A 68 -9.09 1.09 -9.54
CA GLN A 68 -8.47 1.18 -10.87
C GLN A 68 -8.80 -0.04 -11.75
N GLN A 69 -8.75 -1.25 -11.19
CA GLN A 69 -9.13 -2.46 -11.90
C GLN A 69 -10.61 -2.44 -12.30
N GLY A 70 -11.48 -1.97 -11.41
CA GLY A 70 -12.92 -1.84 -11.67
C GLY A 70 -13.23 -0.82 -12.77
N GLU A 71 -12.61 0.36 -12.72
CA GLU A 71 -12.74 1.40 -13.75
C GLU A 71 -12.23 0.91 -15.10
N HIS A 72 -11.05 0.30 -15.14
CA HIS A 72 -10.50 -0.26 -16.38
C HIS A 72 -11.36 -1.39 -16.94
N LYS A 73 -11.83 -2.33 -16.10
CA LYS A 73 -12.72 -3.40 -16.54
C LYS A 73 -14.01 -2.86 -17.15
N LYS A 74 -14.63 -1.86 -16.51
CA LYS A 74 -15.83 -1.20 -17.03
C LYS A 74 -15.56 -0.50 -18.37
N ALA A 75 -14.43 0.19 -18.50
CA ALA A 75 -14.02 0.83 -19.75
C ALA A 75 -13.86 -0.20 -20.88
N VAL A 76 -13.22 -1.35 -20.60
CA VAL A 76 -13.04 -2.45 -21.57
C VAL A 76 -14.38 -3.07 -21.97
N GLU A 77 -15.28 -3.36 -21.04
CA GLU A 77 -16.61 -3.91 -21.33
C GLU A 77 -17.46 -2.96 -22.19
N MET A 78 -17.40 -1.66 -21.88
CA MET A 78 -18.06 -0.62 -22.68
C MET A 78 -17.45 -0.54 -24.09
N ALA A 79 -16.12 -0.50 -24.20
CA ALA A 79 -15.42 -0.44 -25.48
C ALA A 79 -15.75 -1.65 -26.36
N ARG A 80 -15.76 -2.88 -25.81
CA ARG A 80 -16.21 -4.08 -26.54
C ARG A 80 -17.60 -3.94 -27.11
N THR A 81 -18.54 -3.39 -26.33
CA THR A 81 -19.92 -3.17 -26.76
C THR A 81 -20.04 -2.11 -27.86
N LEU A 82 -19.21 -1.06 -27.81
CA LEU A 82 -19.22 -0.01 -28.81
C LEU A 82 -18.55 -0.47 -30.12
N VAL A 83 -17.46 -1.23 -30.03
CA VAL A 83 -16.82 -1.88 -31.18
C VAL A 83 -17.83 -2.80 -31.90
N SER A 84 -18.58 -3.63 -31.17
CA SER A 84 -19.57 -4.53 -31.79
C SER A 84 -20.74 -3.80 -32.45
N LYS A 85 -20.99 -2.54 -32.06
CA LYS A 85 -21.96 -1.65 -32.70
C LYS A 85 -21.39 -0.87 -33.89
N GLY A 86 -20.12 -1.08 -34.24
CA GLY A 86 -19.45 -0.40 -35.35
C GLY A 86 -19.13 1.07 -35.06
N ILE A 87 -19.04 1.46 -33.79
CA ILE A 87 -18.61 2.80 -33.41
C ILE A 87 -17.12 2.96 -33.69
N ALA A 88 -16.72 4.14 -34.17
CA ALA A 88 -15.35 4.41 -34.57
C ALA A 88 -14.36 4.39 -33.38
N THR A 89 -13.17 3.85 -33.60
CA THR A 89 -12.15 3.60 -32.57
C THR A 89 -11.70 4.87 -31.85
N ASP A 90 -11.55 5.96 -32.59
CA ASP A 90 -11.20 7.29 -32.07
C ASP A 90 -12.25 7.81 -31.08
N VAL A 91 -13.54 7.66 -31.41
CA VAL A 91 -14.66 8.04 -30.52
C VAL A 91 -14.69 7.17 -29.26
N ILE A 92 -14.41 5.87 -29.39
CA ILE A 92 -14.36 4.96 -28.23
C ILE A 92 -13.17 5.30 -27.34
N SER A 93 -12.02 5.61 -27.92
CA SER A 93 -10.80 6.03 -27.21
C SER A 93 -11.08 7.27 -26.36
N GLU A 94 -11.65 8.31 -26.97
CA GLU A 94 -12.03 9.55 -26.28
C GLU A 94 -13.02 9.29 -25.12
N ALA A 95 -14.04 8.46 -25.33
CA ALA A 95 -15.09 8.21 -24.34
C ALA A 95 -14.69 7.26 -23.21
N SER A 96 -13.78 6.31 -23.47
CA SER A 96 -13.41 5.25 -22.51
C SER A 96 -12.09 5.50 -21.78
N GLY A 97 -11.24 6.38 -22.32
CA GLY A 97 -9.88 6.60 -21.83
C GLY A 97 -8.91 5.45 -22.12
N LEU A 98 -9.32 4.46 -22.92
CA LEU A 98 -8.44 3.41 -23.44
C LEU A 98 -7.68 3.91 -24.66
N SER A 99 -6.46 3.41 -24.85
CA SER A 99 -5.72 3.66 -26.09
C SER A 99 -6.38 2.99 -27.30
N GLU A 100 -6.15 3.52 -28.49
CA GLU A 100 -6.64 2.90 -29.72
C GLU A 100 -6.05 1.49 -29.91
N GLU A 101 -4.80 1.25 -29.50
CA GLU A 101 -4.17 -0.07 -29.53
C GLU A 101 -4.89 -1.07 -28.60
N GLU A 102 -5.29 -0.63 -27.40
CA GLU A 102 -6.11 -1.44 -26.51
C GLU A 102 -7.44 -1.81 -27.16
N ILE A 103 -8.12 -0.85 -27.79
CA ILE A 103 -9.41 -1.05 -28.45
C ILE A 103 -9.28 -1.99 -29.66
N GLN A 104 -8.25 -1.84 -30.49
CA GLN A 104 -7.98 -2.72 -31.64
C GLN A 104 -7.72 -4.17 -31.21
N ARG A 105 -7.09 -4.40 -30.05
CA ARG A 105 -6.96 -5.75 -29.48
C ARG A 105 -8.30 -6.36 -29.08
N LEU A 106 -9.31 -5.55 -28.77
CA LEU A 106 -10.66 -6.04 -28.46
C LEU A 106 -11.39 -6.53 -29.71
N SER A 107 -11.13 -5.94 -30.88
CA SER A 107 -11.72 -6.37 -32.16
C SER A 107 -11.07 -7.62 -32.75
N ALA A 108 -9.81 -7.90 -32.41
CA ALA A 108 -9.04 -9.04 -32.94
C ALA A 108 -9.44 -10.42 -32.37
N ILE A 109 -10.45 -10.48 -31.49
CA ILE A 109 -10.94 -11.73 -30.86
C ILE A 109 -12.24 -12.21 -31.55
N HIS A 110 -12.33 -12.11 -32.88
CA HIS A 110 -13.41 -12.72 -33.68
C HIS A 110 -12.84 -13.66 -34.73
#